data_AF-A0A7W4BQQ6-F1
#
_entry.id   AF-A0A7W4BQQ6-F1
#
_cell.length_a   1.000
_cell.length_b   1.000
_cell.length_c   1.000
_cell.angle_alpha   90.00
_cell.angle_beta   90.00
_cell.angle_gamma   90.00
#
_symmetry.space_group_name_H-M   'P 1'
#
loop_
_entity.id
_entity.type
_entity.pdbx_description
1 polymer ?
#
loop_
_entity_poly.entity_id
_entity_poly.type
_entity_poly.pdbx_seq_one_letter_code
_entity_poly.pdbx_strand_id
1 'polypeptide(L)'
;MKVNVTINREYLNSYIFSLSVFLSVITIPIKYYTSSGVVVWGLYGALLVISLFINFKQKVEMYFIKYILFFSVFFIVSSLFSVNIMQTLGLYLNFLKFSVLPFFFFQYINRSDCLFSSLSNVAKLSCFILILSIPLVINGDVNYMVYGVSLSSTLIFIYFNDLRNEKFNSFNFIIILIGLASIFILGNRMAFFSAVLSLFCVKVLFLEFKLAYKFLLIFICLFVAVVIMHFLYDILIFMQDFLSTYGVYSYSIQKLIMMTDEGVVSSSSGREVVFLEAIAMICNNFFLPYNVGYYQANTIHGAPYPHNLILDLLLIVGLPGVLILMVFYGRFILATLMLPEKSLKYFIITISIYSLSRLSLSGSFWSETLFWLPFFVYFSFKSVKN
;
A
#
# COMPACT_ATOMS: atom_id res chain seq x y z
N MET A 1 -43.90 -7.18 19.45
CA MET A 1 -42.61 -7.93 19.36
C MET A 1 -41.49 -6.94 19.06
N LYS A 2 -40.59 -6.66 20.01
CA LYS A 2 -39.34 -5.94 19.69
C LYS A 2 -38.34 -6.97 19.18
N VAL A 3 -38.08 -6.98 17.88
CA VAL A 3 -36.97 -7.76 17.32
C VAL A 3 -35.69 -7.05 17.77
N ASN A 4 -35.06 -7.55 18.82
CA ASN A 4 -33.73 -7.10 19.20
C ASN A 4 -32.74 -7.63 18.17
N VAL A 5 -32.45 -6.83 17.15
CA VAL A 5 -31.33 -7.09 16.24
C VAL A 5 -30.04 -6.88 17.03
N THR A 6 -29.40 -7.97 17.47
CA THR A 6 -28.08 -7.91 18.09
C THR A 6 -27.04 -7.70 17.00
N ILE A 7 -26.63 -6.44 16.82
CA ILE A 7 -25.56 -6.09 15.89
C ILE A 7 -24.25 -6.74 16.36
N ASN A 8 -23.64 -7.58 15.52
CA ASN A 8 -22.33 -8.13 15.80
C ASN A 8 -21.26 -7.03 15.65
N ARG A 9 -20.91 -6.42 16.77
CA ARG A 9 -19.99 -5.28 16.86
C ARG A 9 -18.61 -5.56 16.27
N GLU A 10 -18.07 -6.75 16.47
CA GLU A 10 -16.73 -7.12 15.96
C GLU A 10 -16.69 -7.12 14.42
N TYR A 11 -17.74 -7.63 13.77
CA TYR A 11 -17.87 -7.55 12.32
C TYR A 11 -18.05 -6.10 11.87
N LEU A 12 -18.87 -5.32 12.56
CA LEU A 12 -19.11 -3.93 12.19
C LEU A 12 -17.83 -3.09 12.29
N ASN A 13 -17.04 -3.21 13.36
CA ASN A 13 -15.73 -2.58 13.49
C ASN A 13 -14.77 -3.03 12.39
N SER A 14 -14.75 -4.34 12.08
CA SER A 14 -13.94 -4.89 10.98
C SER A 14 -14.33 -4.32 9.62
N TYR A 15 -15.63 -4.11 9.37
CA TYR A 15 -16.13 -3.48 8.13
C TYR A 15 -15.80 -1.99 8.06
N ILE A 16 -15.96 -1.24 9.16
CA ILE A 16 -15.58 0.18 9.22
C ILE A 16 -14.11 0.35 8.89
N PHE A 17 -13.24 -0.44 9.52
CA PHE A 17 -11.82 -0.44 9.22
C PHE A 17 -11.54 -0.82 7.75
N SER A 18 -12.14 -1.90 7.25
CA SER A 18 -11.94 -2.34 5.87
C SER A 18 -12.40 -1.29 4.85
N LEU A 19 -13.55 -0.66 5.08
CA LEU A 19 -14.05 0.45 4.26
C LEU A 19 -13.09 1.63 4.28
N SER A 20 -12.47 1.94 5.43
CA SER A 20 -11.48 3.02 5.52
C SER A 20 -10.24 2.76 4.65
N VAL A 21 -9.73 1.52 4.65
CA VAL A 21 -8.57 1.10 3.83
C VAL A 21 -8.85 1.26 2.33
N PHE A 22 -10.08 0.94 1.89
CA PHE A 22 -10.47 0.98 0.48
C PHE A 22 -11.30 2.21 0.08
N LEU A 23 -11.43 3.20 0.97
CA LEU A 23 -12.37 4.30 0.76
C LEU A 23 -12.06 5.10 -0.51
N SER A 24 -10.77 5.25 -0.84
CA SER A 24 -10.32 5.94 -2.05
C SER A 24 -10.84 5.28 -3.33
N VAL A 25 -11.00 3.96 -3.32
CA VAL A 25 -11.48 3.13 -4.44
C VAL A 25 -12.99 3.14 -4.52
N ILE A 26 -13.66 2.90 -3.39
CA ILE A 26 -15.12 2.86 -3.28
C ILE A 26 -15.73 4.20 -3.75
N THR A 27 -15.00 5.29 -3.57
CA THR A 27 -15.43 6.64 -3.95
C THR A 27 -15.10 7.02 -5.39
N ILE A 28 -14.41 6.19 -6.18
CA ILE A 28 -14.05 6.52 -7.58
C ILE A 28 -15.28 6.95 -8.39
N PRO A 29 -16.40 6.21 -8.42
CA PRO A 29 -17.56 6.61 -9.22
C PRO A 29 -18.10 7.99 -8.81
N ILE A 30 -18.18 8.25 -7.49
CA ILE A 30 -18.72 9.51 -6.99
C ILE A 30 -17.75 10.67 -7.27
N LYS A 31 -16.45 10.45 -7.12
CA LYS A 31 -15.42 11.45 -7.45
C LYS A 31 -15.46 11.83 -8.92
N TYR A 32 -15.65 10.86 -9.80
CA TYR A 32 -15.78 11.11 -11.23
C TYR A 32 -16.93 12.08 -11.52
N TYR A 33 -18.14 11.79 -11.00
CA TYR A 33 -19.30 12.67 -11.23
C TYR A 33 -19.23 14.04 -10.53
N THR A 34 -18.58 14.11 -9.36
CA THR A 34 -18.53 15.35 -8.57
C THR A 34 -17.28 16.20 -8.82
N SER A 35 -16.26 15.63 -9.47
CA SER A 35 -14.91 16.20 -9.60
C SER A 35 -14.30 16.67 -8.27
N SER A 36 -14.79 16.14 -7.13
CA SER A 36 -14.47 16.67 -5.80
C SER A 36 -13.97 15.58 -4.86
N GLY A 37 -12.84 15.86 -4.21
CA GLY A 37 -12.29 15.03 -3.13
C GLY A 37 -13.06 15.12 -1.82
N VAL A 38 -13.98 16.09 -1.67
CA VAL A 38 -14.73 16.36 -0.43
C VAL A 38 -15.58 15.17 -0.02
N VAL A 39 -16.10 14.40 -0.98
CA VAL A 39 -16.90 13.19 -0.71
C VAL A 39 -16.14 12.16 0.12
N VAL A 40 -14.84 12.00 -0.15
CA VAL A 40 -13.99 11.08 0.63
C VAL A 40 -13.91 11.51 2.09
N TRP A 41 -13.79 12.82 2.32
CA TRP A 41 -13.72 13.40 3.66
C TRP A 41 -15.05 13.26 4.40
N GLY A 42 -16.17 13.53 3.71
CA GLY A 42 -17.50 13.31 4.27
C GLY A 42 -17.71 11.87 4.71
N LEU A 43 -17.27 10.91 3.90
CA LEU A 43 -17.37 9.48 4.23
C LEU A 43 -16.42 9.07 5.36
N TYR A 44 -15.18 9.58 5.41
CA TYR A 44 -14.31 9.36 6.57
C TYR A 44 -14.92 9.90 7.86
N GLY A 45 -15.50 11.11 7.80
CA GLY A 45 -16.23 11.71 8.93
C GLY A 45 -17.42 10.86 9.36
N ALA A 46 -18.20 10.35 8.41
CA ALA A 46 -19.31 9.45 8.70
C ALA A 46 -18.84 8.14 9.37
N LEU A 47 -17.78 7.51 8.84
CA LEU A 47 -17.18 6.31 9.46
C LEU A 47 -16.68 6.60 10.88
N LEU A 48 -16.09 7.78 11.11
CA LEU A 48 -15.65 8.20 12.44
C LEU A 48 -16.81 8.37 13.42
N VAL A 49 -17.87 9.07 13.01
CA VAL A 49 -19.08 9.25 13.84
C VAL A 49 -19.73 7.91 14.16
N ILE A 50 -19.85 7.03 13.16
CA ILE A 50 -20.41 5.68 13.34
C ILE A 50 -19.53 4.89 14.33
N SER A 51 -18.21 4.90 14.16
CA SER A 51 -17.27 4.22 15.05
C SER A 51 -17.35 4.75 16.48
N LEU A 52 -17.41 6.08 16.67
CA LEU A 52 -17.56 6.70 17.98
C LEU A 52 -18.89 6.33 18.64
N PHE A 53 -19.98 6.28 17.88
CA PHE A 53 -21.29 5.89 18.40
C PHE A 53 -21.32 4.44 18.86
N ILE A 54 -20.82 3.50 18.05
CA ILE A 54 -20.76 2.07 18.37
C ILE A 54 -19.79 1.83 19.54
N ASN A 55 -18.71 2.60 19.59
CA ASN A 55 -17.62 2.42 20.53
C ASN A 55 -17.58 3.38 21.73
N PHE A 56 -18.64 4.16 21.95
CA PHE A 56 -18.73 5.17 23.01
C PHE A 56 -18.38 4.66 24.42
N LYS A 57 -18.72 3.40 24.76
CA LYS A 57 -18.43 2.81 26.07
C LYS A 57 -17.07 2.09 26.16
N GLN A 58 -16.37 1.91 25.04
CA GLN A 58 -15.06 1.26 25.04
C GLN A 58 -13.97 2.28 25.35
N LYS A 59 -13.02 1.88 26.20
CA LYS A 59 -11.83 2.68 26.46
C LYS A 59 -10.92 2.66 25.24
N VAL A 60 -10.27 3.78 24.98
CA VAL A 60 -9.21 3.87 23.97
C VAL A 60 -7.97 3.15 24.51
N GLU A 61 -7.33 2.36 23.66
CA GLU A 61 -6.20 1.53 24.07
C GLU A 61 -4.94 2.37 24.30
N MET A 62 -4.17 2.04 25.33
CA MET A 62 -2.98 2.83 25.70
C MET A 62 -1.90 2.81 24.62
N TYR A 63 -1.78 1.74 23.85
CA TYR A 63 -0.82 1.66 22.75
C TYR A 63 -1.16 2.64 21.62
N PHE A 64 -2.45 2.90 21.37
CA PHE A 64 -2.91 3.88 20.37
C PHE A 64 -2.60 5.30 20.83
N ILE A 65 -2.82 5.61 22.12
CA ILE A 65 -2.48 6.91 22.70
C ILE A 65 -0.97 7.16 22.61
N LYS A 66 -0.14 6.17 22.99
CA LYS A 66 1.32 6.25 22.88
C LYS A 66 1.78 6.47 21.43
N TYR A 67 1.13 5.80 20.48
CA TYR A 67 1.41 5.95 19.06
C TYR A 67 1.16 7.39 18.58
N ILE A 68 -0.01 7.96 18.88
CA ILE A 68 -0.32 9.35 18.51
C ILE A 68 0.67 10.29 19.16
N LEU A 69 0.87 10.19 20.49
CA LEU A 69 1.77 11.09 21.21
C LEU A 69 3.18 11.06 20.65
N PHE A 70 3.73 9.87 20.38
CA PHE A 70 5.06 9.72 19.79
C PHE A 70 5.17 10.46 18.46
N PHE A 71 4.25 10.23 17.52
CA PHE A 71 4.32 10.87 16.21
C PHE A 71 3.96 12.36 16.29
N SER A 72 3.01 12.79 17.11
CA SER A 72 2.71 14.21 17.32
C SER A 72 3.93 14.96 17.85
N VAL A 73 4.64 14.41 18.85
CA VAL A 73 5.90 14.98 19.34
C VAL A 73 6.95 15.01 18.24
N PHE A 74 7.11 13.94 17.47
CA PHE A 74 8.04 13.89 16.34
C PHE A 74 7.76 14.98 15.29
N PHE A 75 6.49 15.19 14.91
CA PHE A 75 6.10 16.24 13.97
C PHE A 75 6.25 17.65 14.56
N ILE A 76 5.95 17.84 15.85
CA ILE A 76 6.18 19.12 16.54
C ILE A 76 7.67 19.45 16.54
N VAL A 77 8.53 18.52 16.98
CA VAL A 77 9.99 18.70 16.96
C VAL A 77 10.46 18.97 15.53
N SER A 78 10.02 18.19 14.55
CA SER A 78 10.35 18.42 13.14
C SER A 78 9.93 19.81 12.65
N SER A 79 8.77 20.31 13.08
CA SER A 79 8.26 21.62 12.68
C SER A 79 9.06 22.79 13.28
N LEU A 80 9.64 22.61 14.47
CA LEU A 80 10.51 23.62 15.10
C LEU A 80 11.81 23.84 14.31
N PHE A 81 12.24 22.83 13.56
CA PHE A 81 13.46 22.86 12.74
C PHE A 81 13.17 22.89 11.22
N SER A 82 11.90 22.97 10.82
CA SER A 82 11.51 22.97 9.41
C SER A 82 11.61 24.37 8.82
N VAL A 83 12.21 24.47 7.63
CA VAL A 83 12.22 25.69 6.82
C VAL A 83 10.81 26.06 6.35
N ASN A 84 9.90 25.08 6.23
CA ASN A 84 8.53 25.29 5.77
C ASN A 84 7.51 24.52 6.64
N ILE A 85 7.03 25.18 7.69
CA ILE A 85 6.06 24.63 8.63
C ILE A 85 4.79 24.15 7.92
N MET A 86 4.33 24.84 6.87
CA MET A 86 3.09 24.49 6.16
C MET A 86 3.19 23.12 5.47
N GLN A 87 4.35 22.76 4.94
CA GLN A 87 4.56 21.45 4.33
C GLN A 87 4.64 20.35 5.39
N THR A 88 5.32 20.60 6.51
CA THR A 88 5.33 19.67 7.65
C THR A 88 3.92 19.43 8.19
N LEU A 89 3.11 20.48 8.33
CA LEU A 89 1.70 20.39 8.72
C LEU A 89 0.87 19.60 7.69
N GLY A 90 1.09 19.83 6.39
CA GLY A 90 0.42 19.06 5.33
C GLY A 90 0.72 17.56 5.41
N LEU A 91 1.98 17.20 5.66
CA LEU A 91 2.38 15.81 5.88
C LEU A 91 1.79 15.23 7.17
N TYR A 92 1.69 16.03 8.24
CA TYR A 92 1.05 15.60 9.48
C TYR A 92 -0.45 15.33 9.29
N LEU A 93 -1.17 16.19 8.55
CA LEU A 93 -2.58 15.96 8.22
C LEU A 93 -2.76 14.69 7.38
N ASN A 94 -1.86 14.43 6.43
CA ASN A 94 -1.85 13.18 5.68
C ASN A 94 -1.59 11.97 6.61
N PHE A 95 -0.66 12.07 7.54
CA PHE A 95 -0.41 11.03 8.54
C PHE A 95 -1.63 10.79 9.44
N LEU A 96 -2.32 11.83 9.91
CA LEU A 96 -3.55 11.68 10.67
C LEU A 96 -4.61 10.91 9.87
N LYS A 97 -4.77 11.26 8.59
CA LYS A 97 -5.74 10.63 7.68
C LYS A 97 -5.41 9.17 7.37
N PHE A 98 -4.19 8.90 6.92
CA PHE A 98 -3.82 7.59 6.37
C PHE A 98 -3.25 6.64 7.42
N SER A 99 -2.94 7.12 8.62
CA SER A 99 -2.36 6.31 9.67
C SER A 99 -3.20 6.33 10.94
N VAL A 100 -3.40 7.50 11.55
CA VAL A 100 -4.07 7.59 12.86
C VAL A 100 -5.53 7.18 12.79
N LEU A 101 -6.30 7.65 11.80
CA LEU A 101 -7.71 7.29 11.65
C LEU A 101 -7.92 5.78 11.40
N PRO A 102 -7.22 5.13 10.44
CA PRO A 102 -7.28 3.68 10.30
C PRO A 102 -6.87 2.94 11.59
N PHE A 103 -5.85 3.41 12.33
CA PHE A 103 -5.48 2.77 13.59
C PHE A 103 -6.58 2.92 14.66
N PHE A 104 -7.23 4.07 14.70
CA PHE A 104 -8.36 4.32 15.60
C PHE A 104 -9.50 3.34 15.33
N PHE A 105 -9.83 3.07 14.07
CA PHE A 105 -10.84 2.05 13.73
C PHE A 105 -10.36 0.64 14.07
N PHE A 106 -9.07 0.37 13.83
CA PHE A 106 -8.48 -0.94 14.01
C PHE A 106 -8.42 -1.39 15.48
N GLN A 107 -8.16 -0.48 16.42
CA GLN A 107 -7.97 -0.83 17.83
C GLN A 107 -9.19 -1.53 18.47
N TYR A 108 -10.38 -1.36 17.89
CA TYR A 108 -11.63 -1.95 18.38
C TYR A 108 -11.94 -3.33 17.76
N ILE A 109 -10.97 -3.93 17.07
CA ILE A 109 -11.10 -5.26 16.45
C ILE A 109 -10.31 -6.27 17.28
N ASN A 110 -11.01 -7.23 17.88
CA ASN A 110 -10.40 -8.24 18.74
C ASN A 110 -10.28 -9.61 18.07
N ARG A 111 -10.90 -9.79 16.91
CA ARG A 111 -10.93 -11.07 16.18
C ARG A 111 -10.33 -10.94 14.78
N SER A 112 -9.21 -11.63 14.56
CA SER A 112 -8.52 -11.71 13.26
C SER A 112 -9.43 -12.29 12.17
N ASP A 113 -10.28 -13.25 12.52
CA ASP A 113 -11.21 -13.86 11.57
C ASP A 113 -12.21 -12.87 10.94
N CYS A 114 -12.77 -11.99 11.79
CA CYS A 114 -13.69 -10.93 11.37
C CYS A 114 -12.97 -9.91 10.48
N LEU A 115 -11.77 -9.48 10.89
CA LEU A 115 -10.91 -8.57 10.13
C LEU A 115 -10.66 -9.09 8.71
N PHE A 116 -10.17 -10.32 8.60
CA PHE A 116 -9.78 -10.90 7.31
C PHE A 116 -10.98 -11.15 6.40
N SER A 117 -12.11 -11.57 6.97
CA SER A 117 -13.36 -11.72 6.20
C SER A 117 -13.86 -10.38 5.67
N SER A 118 -13.89 -9.34 6.51
CA SER A 118 -14.33 -8.00 6.09
C SER A 118 -13.39 -7.39 5.06
N LEU A 119 -12.07 -7.50 5.24
CA LEU A 119 -11.08 -7.00 4.29
C LEU A 119 -11.23 -7.67 2.92
N SER A 120 -11.38 -9.00 2.88
CA SER A 120 -11.57 -9.73 1.62
C SER A 120 -12.87 -9.32 0.92
N ASN A 121 -13.98 -9.21 1.66
CA ASN A 121 -15.27 -8.82 1.09
C ASN A 121 -15.22 -7.39 0.50
N VAL A 122 -14.64 -6.44 1.23
CA VAL A 122 -14.49 -5.06 0.75
C VAL A 122 -13.46 -4.98 -0.40
N ALA A 123 -12.41 -5.80 -0.37
CA ALA A 123 -11.44 -5.89 -1.46
C ALA A 123 -12.08 -6.41 -2.76
N LYS A 124 -12.96 -7.41 -2.69
CA LYS A 124 -13.72 -7.90 -3.86
C LYS A 124 -14.63 -6.82 -4.44
N LEU A 125 -15.36 -6.12 -3.59
CA LEU A 125 -16.18 -4.98 -4.01
C LEU A 125 -15.32 -3.89 -4.68
N SER A 126 -14.19 -3.58 -4.07
CA SER A 126 -13.25 -2.57 -4.58
C SER A 126 -12.64 -3.00 -5.93
N CYS A 127 -12.27 -4.26 -6.07
CA CYS A 127 -11.80 -4.83 -7.33
C CYS A 127 -12.88 -4.76 -8.42
N PHE A 128 -14.13 -5.05 -8.08
CA PHE A 128 -15.25 -4.92 -9.00
C PHE A 128 -15.45 -3.46 -9.47
N ILE A 129 -15.42 -2.50 -8.55
CA ILE A 129 -15.48 -1.06 -8.87
C ILE A 129 -14.31 -0.67 -9.78
N LEU A 130 -13.09 -1.15 -9.52
CA LEU A 130 -11.93 -0.86 -10.35
C LEU A 130 -12.08 -1.45 -11.76
N ILE A 131 -12.54 -2.69 -11.90
CA ILE A 131 -12.79 -3.30 -13.21
C ILE A 131 -13.83 -2.48 -13.98
N LEU A 132 -14.92 -2.04 -13.34
CA LEU A 132 -15.91 -1.16 -13.97
C LEU A 132 -15.34 0.22 -14.33
N SER A 133 -14.28 0.67 -13.66
CA SER A 133 -13.63 1.96 -13.95
C SER A 133 -12.63 1.91 -15.10
N ILE A 134 -12.40 0.76 -15.74
CA ILE A 134 -11.46 0.62 -16.87
C ILE A 134 -11.69 1.66 -17.98
N PRO A 135 -12.92 1.92 -18.46
CA PRO A 135 -13.16 2.96 -19.47
C PRO A 135 -12.71 4.35 -19.01
N LEU A 136 -12.88 4.68 -17.73
CA LEU A 136 -12.45 5.95 -17.14
C LEU A 136 -10.92 6.05 -17.08
N VAL A 137 -10.23 4.93 -16.89
CA VAL A 137 -8.75 4.90 -16.94
C VAL A 137 -8.26 5.11 -18.36
N ILE A 138 -8.88 4.46 -19.34
CA ILE A 138 -8.54 4.59 -20.77
C ILE A 138 -8.72 6.04 -21.25
N ASN A 139 -9.80 6.70 -20.82
CA ASN A 139 -10.08 8.10 -21.16
C ASN A 139 -9.21 9.10 -20.39
N GLY A 140 -8.43 8.65 -19.39
CA GLY A 140 -7.59 9.52 -18.56
C GLY A 140 -8.30 10.19 -17.38
N ASP A 141 -9.60 9.93 -17.18
CA ASP A 141 -10.40 10.47 -16.08
C ASP A 141 -9.99 9.90 -14.70
N VAL A 142 -9.48 8.67 -14.69
CA VAL A 142 -8.90 8.03 -13.51
C VAL A 142 -7.39 7.85 -13.73
N ASN A 143 -6.60 8.44 -12.83
CA ASN A 143 -5.15 8.32 -12.88
C ASN A 143 -4.67 6.86 -12.81
N TYR A 144 -3.90 6.43 -13.81
CA TYR A 144 -3.41 5.06 -13.95
C TYR A 144 -2.56 4.57 -12.76
N MET A 145 -1.85 5.47 -12.06
CA MET A 145 -1.08 5.10 -10.87
C MET A 145 -2.01 4.76 -9.72
N VAL A 146 -3.04 5.58 -9.49
CA VAL A 146 -4.06 5.33 -8.46
C VAL A 146 -4.79 4.03 -8.77
N TYR A 147 -5.16 3.81 -10.04
CA TYR A 147 -5.78 2.57 -10.51
C TYR A 147 -4.91 1.34 -10.20
N GLY A 148 -3.67 1.32 -10.70
CA GLY A 148 -2.78 0.17 -10.56
C GLY A 148 -2.46 -0.14 -9.10
N VAL A 149 -2.15 0.88 -8.30
CA VAL A 149 -1.88 0.73 -6.86
C VAL A 149 -3.11 0.19 -6.13
N SER A 150 -4.28 0.76 -6.37
CA SER A 150 -5.52 0.31 -5.73
C SER A 150 -5.89 -1.12 -6.10
N LEU A 151 -5.73 -1.48 -7.37
CA LEU A 151 -6.01 -2.83 -7.83
C LEU A 151 -5.02 -3.82 -7.20
N SER A 152 -3.72 -3.50 -7.20
CA SER A 152 -2.69 -4.36 -6.59
C SER A 152 -2.97 -4.67 -5.11
N SER A 153 -3.40 -3.68 -4.32
CA SER A 153 -3.75 -3.92 -2.92
C SER A 153 -4.98 -4.81 -2.77
N THR A 154 -6.04 -4.58 -3.56
CA THR A 154 -7.24 -5.44 -3.53
C THR A 154 -6.92 -6.90 -3.83
N LEU A 155 -6.05 -7.17 -4.83
CA LEU A 155 -5.66 -8.54 -5.20
C LEU A 155 -4.93 -9.25 -4.05
N ILE A 156 -4.11 -8.54 -3.30
CA ILE A 156 -3.38 -9.11 -2.15
C ILE A 156 -4.35 -9.56 -1.05
N PHE A 157 -5.36 -8.75 -0.74
CA PHE A 157 -6.37 -9.11 0.27
C PHE A 157 -7.29 -10.24 -0.19
N ILE A 158 -7.62 -10.31 -1.48
CA ILE A 158 -8.37 -11.44 -2.06
C ILE A 158 -7.54 -12.72 -1.95
N TYR A 159 -6.28 -12.68 -2.38
CA TYR A 159 -5.38 -13.83 -2.34
C TYR A 159 -5.09 -14.32 -0.93
N PHE A 160 -4.85 -13.41 0.00
CA PHE A 160 -4.60 -13.74 1.39
C PHE A 160 -5.76 -14.53 2.02
N ASN A 161 -7.01 -14.18 1.66
CA ASN A 161 -8.17 -14.92 2.16
C ASN A 161 -8.22 -16.37 1.65
N ASP A 162 -7.81 -16.63 0.42
CA ASP A 162 -7.74 -18.01 -0.11
C ASP A 162 -6.65 -18.82 0.59
N LEU A 163 -5.50 -18.20 0.82
CA LEU A 163 -4.42 -18.84 1.57
C LEU A 163 -4.81 -19.18 3.00
N ARG A 164 -5.48 -18.24 3.70
CA ARG A 164 -5.93 -18.46 5.06
C ARG A 164 -6.91 -19.63 5.18
N ASN A 165 -7.82 -19.76 4.22
CA ASN A 165 -8.84 -20.81 4.25
C ASN A 165 -8.33 -22.15 3.73
N GLU A 166 -7.08 -22.23 3.27
CA GLU A 166 -6.46 -23.40 2.63
C GLU A 166 -7.30 -23.98 1.48
N LYS A 167 -8.18 -23.15 0.90
CA LYS A 167 -9.12 -23.53 -0.16
C LYS A 167 -8.87 -22.64 -1.36
N PHE A 168 -8.40 -23.26 -2.43
CA PHE A 168 -8.30 -22.59 -3.72
C PHE A 168 -9.71 -22.27 -4.22
N ASN A 169 -10.00 -20.98 -4.38
CA ASN A 169 -11.24 -20.53 -4.97
C ASN A 169 -10.96 -20.10 -6.42
N SER A 170 -11.43 -20.90 -7.38
CA SER A 170 -11.24 -20.63 -8.81
C SER A 170 -11.75 -19.26 -9.23
N PHE A 171 -12.86 -18.79 -8.64
CA PHE A 171 -13.41 -17.46 -8.92
C PHE A 171 -12.45 -16.34 -8.48
N ASN A 172 -11.89 -16.45 -7.27
CA ASN A 172 -10.90 -15.48 -6.79
C ASN A 172 -9.62 -15.52 -7.63
N PHE A 173 -9.19 -16.71 -8.07
CA PHE A 173 -8.05 -16.85 -8.96
C PHE A 173 -8.27 -16.16 -10.31
N ILE A 174 -9.45 -16.31 -10.92
CA ILE A 174 -9.83 -15.61 -12.15
C ILE A 174 -9.81 -14.09 -11.92
N ILE A 175 -10.35 -13.60 -10.80
CA ILE A 175 -10.28 -12.17 -10.45
C ILE A 175 -8.84 -11.69 -10.36
N ILE A 176 -7.95 -12.46 -9.73
CA ILE A 176 -6.53 -12.12 -9.59
C ILE A 176 -5.86 -12.07 -10.97
N LEU A 177 -6.11 -13.03 -11.86
CA LEU A 177 -5.54 -13.04 -13.20
C LEU A 177 -6.01 -11.83 -14.02
N ILE A 178 -7.32 -11.56 -14.04
CA ILE A 178 -7.89 -10.39 -14.71
C ILE A 178 -7.30 -9.12 -14.13
N GLY A 179 -7.24 -9.00 -12.80
CA GLY A 179 -6.67 -7.83 -12.14
C GLY A 179 -5.20 -7.61 -12.46
N LEU A 180 -4.37 -8.67 -12.46
CA LEU A 180 -2.96 -8.58 -12.83
C LEU A 180 -2.79 -8.15 -14.29
N ALA A 181 -3.58 -8.72 -15.22
CA ALA A 181 -3.59 -8.31 -16.61
C ALA A 181 -3.98 -6.83 -16.75
N SER A 182 -5.02 -6.38 -16.03
CA SER A 182 -5.43 -4.97 -16.03
C SER A 182 -4.37 -4.03 -15.44
N ILE A 183 -3.64 -4.43 -14.38
CA ILE A 183 -2.53 -3.61 -13.87
C ILE A 183 -1.39 -3.57 -14.90
N PHE A 184 -1.09 -4.68 -15.56
CA PHE A 184 -0.04 -4.73 -16.58
C PHE A 184 -0.36 -3.82 -17.78
N ILE A 185 -1.60 -3.88 -18.28
CA ILE A 185 -2.04 -3.11 -19.44
C ILE A 185 -2.30 -1.65 -19.09
N LEU A 186 -2.99 -1.36 -17.99
CA LEU A 186 -3.51 -0.01 -17.70
C LEU A 186 -2.98 0.61 -16.42
N GLY A 187 -2.31 -0.17 -15.56
CA GLY A 187 -1.84 0.28 -14.26
C GLY A 187 -0.36 0.64 -14.25
N ASN A 188 0.11 1.16 -13.13
CA ASN A 188 1.55 1.40 -12.94
C ASN A 188 2.34 0.08 -12.90
N ARG A 189 3.41 -0.01 -13.71
CA ARG A 189 4.40 -1.11 -13.75
C ARG A 189 4.84 -1.58 -12.36
N MET A 190 5.04 -0.63 -11.43
CA MET A 190 5.51 -0.92 -10.08
C MET A 190 4.44 -1.52 -9.18
N ALA A 191 3.17 -1.23 -9.45
CA ALA A 191 2.06 -1.88 -8.78
C ALA A 191 1.93 -3.34 -9.22
N PHE A 192 2.16 -3.63 -10.51
CA PHE A 192 2.22 -5.01 -11.01
C PHE A 192 3.36 -5.78 -10.33
N PHE A 193 4.58 -5.24 -10.34
CA PHE A 193 5.73 -5.88 -9.68
C PHE A 193 5.49 -6.10 -8.19
N SER A 194 4.97 -5.09 -7.47
CA SER A 194 4.67 -5.21 -6.04
C SER A 194 3.60 -6.27 -5.75
N ALA A 195 2.56 -6.36 -6.60
CA ALA A 195 1.54 -7.40 -6.48
C ALA A 195 2.15 -8.78 -6.69
N VAL A 196 2.82 -9.01 -7.82
CA VAL A 196 3.42 -10.31 -8.17
C VAL A 196 4.43 -10.74 -7.12
N LEU A 197 5.33 -9.84 -6.69
CA LEU A 197 6.32 -10.12 -5.65
C LEU A 197 5.64 -10.53 -4.35
N SER A 198 4.60 -9.81 -3.93
CA SER A 198 3.87 -10.13 -2.71
C SER A 198 3.16 -11.48 -2.82
N LEU A 199 2.42 -11.73 -3.90
CA LEU A 199 1.74 -13.01 -4.13
C LEU A 199 2.73 -14.19 -4.15
N PHE A 200 3.87 -14.01 -4.83
CA PHE A 200 4.94 -15.00 -4.92
C PHE A 200 5.61 -15.27 -3.57
N CYS A 201 6.12 -14.23 -2.90
CA CYS A 201 6.81 -14.34 -1.63
C CYS A 201 5.92 -15.02 -0.59
N VAL A 202 4.65 -14.65 -0.55
CA VAL A 202 3.68 -15.27 0.35
C VAL A 202 3.51 -16.74 0.03
N LYS A 203 3.32 -17.12 -1.23
CA LYS A 203 3.24 -18.54 -1.59
C LYS A 203 4.50 -19.30 -1.17
N VAL A 204 5.69 -18.81 -1.49
CA VAL A 204 6.97 -19.45 -1.15
C VAL A 204 7.19 -19.57 0.36
N LEU A 205 6.86 -18.51 1.12
CA LEU A 205 7.03 -18.49 2.57
C LEU A 205 6.05 -19.42 3.28
N PHE A 206 4.83 -19.57 2.76
CA PHE A 206 3.75 -20.31 3.41
C PHE A 206 3.71 -21.78 3.02
N LEU A 207 4.30 -22.13 1.88
CA LEU A 207 4.44 -23.52 1.50
C LEU A 207 5.38 -24.22 2.50
N GLU A 208 4.88 -25.30 3.11
CA GLU A 208 5.64 -26.22 3.96
C GLU A 208 6.55 -27.14 3.12
N PHE A 209 7.06 -26.63 1.99
CA PHE A 209 7.99 -27.36 1.15
C PHE A 209 9.39 -27.36 1.75
N LYS A 210 10.13 -28.46 1.50
CA LYS A 210 11.56 -28.53 1.80
C LYS A 210 12.29 -27.40 1.07
N LEU A 211 13.37 -26.91 1.69
CA LEU A 211 14.16 -25.79 1.19
C LEU A 211 14.58 -25.95 -0.28
N ALA A 212 14.95 -27.18 -0.70
CA ALA A 212 15.30 -27.49 -2.08
C ALA A 212 14.19 -27.17 -3.10
N TYR A 213 12.93 -27.44 -2.78
CA TYR A 213 11.80 -27.11 -3.67
C TYR A 213 11.56 -25.60 -3.76
N LYS A 214 11.81 -24.86 -2.67
CA LYS A 214 11.73 -23.39 -2.69
C LYS A 214 12.78 -22.81 -3.61
N PHE A 215 14.02 -23.31 -3.54
CA PHE A 215 15.09 -22.92 -4.47
C PHE A 215 14.76 -23.29 -5.92
N LEU A 216 14.24 -24.50 -6.17
CA LEU A 216 13.81 -24.91 -7.51
C LEU A 216 12.73 -23.98 -8.05
N LEU A 217 11.74 -23.62 -7.25
CA LEU A 217 10.66 -22.71 -7.65
C LEU A 217 11.18 -21.30 -7.97
N ILE A 218 12.10 -20.77 -7.16
CA ILE A 218 12.79 -19.51 -7.44
C ILE A 218 13.57 -19.61 -8.76
N PHE A 219 14.30 -20.70 -8.98
CA PHE A 219 15.06 -20.93 -10.20
C PHE A 219 14.15 -20.98 -11.44
N ILE A 220 13.03 -21.70 -11.37
CA ILE A 220 12.03 -21.76 -12.44
C ILE A 220 11.48 -20.35 -12.72
N CYS A 221 11.13 -19.58 -11.69
CA CYS A 221 10.64 -18.22 -11.87
C CYS A 221 11.69 -17.30 -12.51
N LEU A 222 12.95 -17.40 -12.12
CA LEU A 222 14.05 -16.65 -12.76
C LEU A 222 14.24 -17.08 -14.22
N PHE A 223 14.21 -18.38 -14.50
CA PHE A 223 14.31 -18.90 -15.86
C PHE A 223 13.16 -18.38 -16.75
N VAL A 224 11.91 -18.48 -16.27
CA VAL A 224 10.74 -17.94 -16.97
C VAL A 224 10.87 -16.43 -17.17
N ALA A 225 11.35 -15.68 -16.18
CA ALA A 225 11.58 -14.26 -16.32
C ALA A 225 12.62 -13.95 -17.41
N VAL A 226 13.72 -14.69 -17.49
CA VAL A 226 14.74 -14.53 -18.54
C VAL A 226 14.16 -14.82 -19.92
N VAL A 227 13.38 -15.90 -20.07
CA VAL A 227 12.71 -16.24 -21.33
C VAL A 227 11.74 -15.14 -21.75
N ILE A 228 10.92 -14.63 -20.81
CA ILE A 228 10.00 -13.52 -21.08
C ILE A 228 10.78 -12.28 -21.50
N MET A 229 11.87 -11.94 -20.81
CA MET A 229 12.71 -10.78 -21.13
C MET A 229 13.29 -10.87 -22.56
N HIS A 230 13.61 -12.06 -23.05
CA HIS A 230 14.11 -12.26 -24.40
C HIS A 230 13.07 -11.91 -25.48
N PHE A 231 11.79 -12.22 -25.25
CA PHE A 231 10.69 -11.95 -26.19
C PHE A 231 9.88 -10.70 -25.83
N LEU A 232 10.29 -9.96 -24.81
CA LEU A 232 9.45 -8.94 -24.19
C LEU A 232 9.08 -7.82 -25.17
N TYR A 233 10.04 -7.35 -25.96
CA TYR A 233 9.82 -6.26 -26.92
C TYR A 233 8.73 -6.62 -27.95
N ASP A 234 8.86 -7.77 -28.61
CA ASP A 234 7.90 -8.22 -29.63
C ASP A 234 6.50 -8.44 -29.04
N ILE A 235 6.42 -9.01 -27.83
CA ILE A 235 5.15 -9.18 -27.11
C ILE A 235 4.51 -7.81 -26.85
N LEU A 236 5.28 -6.83 -26.40
CA LEU A 236 4.77 -5.50 -26.08
C LEU A 236 4.29 -4.76 -27.33
N ILE A 237 5.02 -4.83 -28.44
CA ILE A 237 4.61 -4.24 -29.73
C ILE A 237 3.31 -4.89 -30.20
N PHE A 238 3.25 -6.23 -30.23
CA PHE A 238 2.03 -6.95 -30.59
C PHE A 238 0.82 -6.54 -29.73
N MET A 239 1.01 -6.42 -28.41
CA MET A 239 -0.04 -5.97 -27.50
C MET A 239 -0.46 -4.52 -27.76
N GLN A 240 0.50 -3.62 -28.00
CA GLN A 240 0.22 -2.21 -28.29
C GLN A 240 -0.55 -2.06 -29.59
N ASP A 241 -0.15 -2.78 -30.64
CA ASP A 241 -0.82 -2.79 -31.94
C ASP A 241 -2.24 -3.33 -31.80
N PHE A 242 -2.41 -4.48 -31.13
CA PHE A 242 -3.73 -5.05 -30.84
C PHE A 242 -4.64 -4.07 -30.11
N LEU A 243 -4.15 -3.41 -29.04
CA LEU A 243 -4.94 -2.43 -28.28
C LEU A 243 -5.30 -1.21 -29.12
N SER A 244 -4.39 -0.76 -29.98
CA SER A 244 -4.62 0.39 -30.86
C SER A 244 -5.76 0.14 -31.85
N THR A 245 -5.99 -1.11 -32.29
CA THR A 245 -7.15 -1.46 -33.15
C THR A 245 -8.50 -1.21 -32.47
N TYR A 246 -8.51 -1.18 -31.13
CA TYR A 246 -9.69 -0.86 -30.31
C TYR A 246 -9.66 0.58 -29.78
N GLY A 247 -8.75 1.43 -30.26
CA GLY A 247 -8.60 2.81 -29.79
C GLY A 247 -8.02 2.95 -28.38
N VAL A 248 -7.37 1.89 -27.85
CA VAL A 248 -6.77 1.90 -26.51
C VAL A 248 -5.28 2.21 -26.62
N TYR A 249 -4.87 3.33 -26.03
CA TYR A 249 -3.45 3.72 -25.94
C TYR A 249 -2.94 3.48 -24.51
N SER A 250 -2.13 2.44 -24.33
CA SER A 250 -1.57 2.11 -23.02
C SER A 250 -0.25 2.86 -22.77
N TYR A 251 -0.29 3.85 -21.88
CA TYR A 251 0.92 4.51 -21.39
C TYR A 251 1.91 3.53 -20.76
N SER A 252 1.41 2.52 -20.05
CA SER A 252 2.23 1.54 -19.33
C SER A 252 2.99 0.62 -20.28
N ILE A 253 2.35 0.13 -21.33
CA ILE A 253 2.98 -0.68 -22.38
C ILE A 253 3.98 0.17 -23.16
N GLN A 254 3.61 1.38 -23.56
CA GLN A 254 4.52 2.29 -24.26
C GLN A 254 5.81 2.56 -23.45
N LYS A 255 5.69 2.74 -22.13
CA LYS A 255 6.87 2.90 -21.25
C LYS A 255 7.71 1.63 -21.12
N LEU A 256 7.12 0.44 -21.24
CA LEU A 256 7.88 -0.82 -21.28
C LEU A 256 8.58 -0.99 -22.63
N ILE A 257 7.95 -0.58 -23.74
CA ILE A 257 8.59 -0.56 -25.07
C ILE A 257 9.80 0.36 -25.03
N MET A 258 9.64 1.62 -24.57
CA MET A 258 10.78 2.55 -24.41
C MET A 258 11.88 1.98 -23.51
N MET A 259 11.52 1.28 -22.43
CA MET A 259 12.49 0.66 -21.52
C MET A 259 13.31 -0.45 -22.19
N THR A 260 12.68 -1.21 -23.09
CA THR A 260 13.32 -2.35 -23.77
C THR A 260 14.12 -1.91 -24.99
N ASP A 261 13.71 -0.84 -25.66
CA ASP A 261 14.37 -0.29 -26.86
C ASP A 261 15.48 0.72 -26.52
N GLU A 262 15.15 1.73 -25.71
CA GLU A 262 16.04 2.86 -25.41
C GLU A 262 16.72 2.75 -24.03
N GLY A 263 16.34 1.76 -23.23
CA GLY A 263 16.90 1.49 -21.90
C GLY A 263 16.12 2.08 -20.72
N VAL A 264 16.57 1.77 -19.50
CA VAL A 264 15.82 2.08 -18.27
C VAL A 264 15.68 3.59 -18.03
N VAL A 265 16.72 4.37 -18.38
CA VAL A 265 16.82 5.80 -18.11
C VAL A 265 15.75 6.60 -18.86
N SER A 266 15.57 6.35 -20.17
CA SER A 266 14.55 7.02 -21.00
C SER A 266 13.13 6.73 -20.51
N SER A 267 12.91 5.55 -19.91
CA SER A 267 11.62 5.16 -19.36
C SER A 267 11.33 5.73 -17.95
N SER A 268 12.28 6.44 -17.34
CA SER A 268 12.28 6.76 -15.89
C SER A 268 11.39 7.94 -15.48
N SER A 269 10.67 8.58 -16.40
CA SER A 269 9.77 9.72 -16.12
C SER A 269 10.41 10.83 -15.27
N GLY A 270 11.72 11.08 -15.43
CA GLY A 270 12.45 12.13 -14.71
C GLY A 270 12.88 11.77 -13.27
N ARG A 271 12.71 10.51 -12.85
CA ARG A 271 13.11 10.04 -11.51
C ARG A 271 14.60 10.16 -11.22
N GLU A 272 15.43 10.10 -12.26
CA GLU A 272 16.87 10.27 -12.13
C GLU A 272 17.21 11.63 -11.50
N VAL A 273 16.61 12.71 -11.99
CA VAL A 273 16.83 14.07 -11.46
C VAL A 273 16.41 14.14 -10.00
N VAL A 274 15.24 13.60 -9.66
CA VAL A 274 14.73 13.52 -8.29
C VAL A 274 15.68 12.74 -7.37
N PHE A 275 16.22 11.61 -7.84
CA PHE A 275 17.13 10.78 -7.03
C PHE A 275 18.47 11.47 -6.83
N LEU A 276 19.05 12.05 -7.89
CA LEU A 276 20.32 12.76 -7.82
C LEU A 276 20.22 13.99 -6.91
N GLU A 277 19.11 14.74 -7.00
CA GLU A 277 18.83 15.86 -6.12
C GLU A 277 18.73 15.42 -4.65
N ALA A 278 17.98 14.36 -4.36
CA ALA A 278 17.88 13.80 -3.01
C ALA A 278 19.23 13.34 -2.47
N ILE A 279 20.03 12.64 -3.28
CA ILE A 279 21.38 12.19 -2.90
C ILE A 279 22.29 13.40 -2.62
N ALA A 280 22.29 14.40 -3.49
CA ALA A 280 23.08 15.61 -3.30
C ALA A 280 22.72 16.33 -1.99
N MET A 281 21.42 16.47 -1.68
CA MET A 281 20.97 17.00 -0.39
C MET A 281 21.53 16.17 0.78
N ILE A 282 21.32 14.86 0.77
CA ILE A 282 21.80 13.95 1.84
C ILE A 282 23.31 14.11 2.05
N CYS A 283 24.10 14.13 0.97
CA CYS A 283 25.55 14.28 1.04
C CYS A 283 25.97 15.66 1.55
N ASN A 284 25.31 16.72 1.11
CA ASN A 284 25.62 18.11 1.52
C ASN A 284 25.37 18.37 3.01
N ASN A 285 24.50 17.58 3.66
CA ASN A 285 24.28 17.63 5.11
C ASN A 285 24.99 16.50 5.86
N PHE A 286 26.04 15.89 5.29
CA PHE A 286 26.81 14.82 5.92
C PHE A 286 25.93 13.67 6.47
N PHE A 287 24.86 13.32 5.75
CA PHE A 287 23.88 12.29 6.14
C PHE A 287 23.11 12.60 7.44
N LEU A 288 23.12 13.84 7.92
CA LEU A 288 22.29 14.30 9.04
C LEU A 288 20.86 14.62 8.59
N PRO A 289 19.87 14.56 9.51
CA PRO A 289 18.48 14.84 9.19
C PRO A 289 18.25 16.28 8.73
N TYR A 290 17.36 16.45 7.75
CA TYR A 290 16.77 17.73 7.37
C TYR A 290 15.36 17.96 7.95
N ASN A 291 14.77 16.93 8.56
CA ASN A 291 13.40 16.90 9.10
C ASN A 291 12.28 16.76 8.05
N VAL A 292 11.07 16.57 8.55
CA VAL A 292 9.87 16.33 7.74
C VAL A 292 9.49 17.56 6.92
N GLY A 293 9.34 17.38 5.61
CA GLY A 293 8.89 18.44 4.69
C GLY A 293 10.04 19.19 4.01
N TYR A 294 11.30 18.94 4.37
CA TYR A 294 12.41 19.71 3.81
C TYR A 294 12.58 19.50 2.29
N TYR A 295 12.47 18.27 1.81
CA TYR A 295 12.65 17.96 0.39
C TYR A 295 11.65 18.74 -0.47
N GLN A 296 10.37 18.69 -0.11
CA GLN A 296 9.28 19.37 -0.81
C GLN A 296 9.43 20.91 -0.80
N ALA A 297 10.15 21.46 0.18
CA ALA A 297 10.34 22.89 0.33
C ALA A 297 11.48 23.41 -0.54
N ASN A 298 12.44 22.55 -0.87
CA ASN A 298 13.72 22.96 -1.45
C ASN A 298 13.96 22.37 -2.84
N THR A 299 13.07 21.53 -3.38
CA THR A 299 13.21 21.04 -4.75
C THR A 299 12.60 21.96 -5.79
N ILE A 300 13.36 22.22 -6.85
CA ILE A 300 12.99 23.15 -7.94
C ILE A 300 11.82 22.61 -8.78
N HIS A 301 11.65 21.29 -8.84
CA HIS A 301 10.66 20.63 -9.68
C HIS A 301 9.29 20.40 -9.00
N GLY A 302 9.12 20.85 -7.76
CA GLY A 302 7.87 20.63 -7.00
C GLY A 302 7.56 19.15 -6.75
N ALA A 303 8.57 18.28 -6.78
CA ALA A 303 8.40 16.86 -6.55
C ALA A 303 7.96 16.63 -5.09
N PRO A 304 6.85 15.92 -4.84
CA PRO A 304 6.29 15.82 -3.51
C PRO A 304 7.08 14.90 -2.57
N TYR A 305 8.06 14.12 -3.06
CA TYR A 305 8.94 13.23 -2.30
C TYR A 305 10.00 12.60 -3.25
N PRO A 306 11.11 12.03 -2.72
CA PRO A 306 12.22 11.51 -3.54
C PRO A 306 11.95 10.16 -4.24
N HIS A 307 10.69 9.72 -4.33
CA HIS A 307 10.26 8.45 -4.95
C HIS A 307 11.00 7.16 -4.50
N ASN A 308 11.60 7.15 -3.31
CA ASN A 308 12.23 5.99 -2.71
C ASN A 308 12.20 6.09 -1.17
N LEU A 309 11.73 5.05 -0.49
CA LEU A 309 11.60 5.02 0.97
C LEU A 309 12.91 5.30 1.71
N ILE A 310 14.04 4.75 1.24
CA ILE A 310 15.33 4.91 1.91
C ILE A 310 15.80 6.35 1.77
N LEU A 311 15.68 6.94 0.58
CA LEU A 311 16.01 8.36 0.37
C LEU A 311 15.11 9.27 1.20
N ASP A 312 13.79 9.00 1.25
CA ASP A 312 12.84 9.76 2.06
C ASP A 312 13.21 9.69 3.56
N LEU A 313 13.53 8.50 4.08
CA LEU A 313 13.97 8.35 5.46
C LEU A 313 15.33 8.99 5.74
N LEU A 314 16.31 8.89 4.83
CA LEU A 314 17.61 9.54 5.00
C LEU A 314 17.47 11.07 5.07
N LEU A 315 16.61 11.66 4.26
CA LEU A 315 16.33 13.10 4.33
C LEU A 315 15.63 13.49 5.63
N ILE A 316 14.65 12.70 6.08
CA ILE A 316 13.85 13.05 7.27
C ILE A 316 14.64 12.82 8.57
N VAL A 317 15.24 11.65 8.75
CA VAL A 317 15.85 11.22 10.03
C VAL A 317 17.37 11.01 9.97
N GLY A 318 18.00 11.21 8.82
CA GLY A 318 19.43 11.00 8.63
C GLY A 318 19.85 9.52 8.69
N LEU A 319 21.11 9.24 8.41
CA LEU A 319 21.68 7.89 8.51
C LEU A 319 21.54 7.29 9.91
N PRO A 320 21.81 8.01 11.03
CA PRO A 320 21.61 7.46 12.37
C PRO A 320 20.16 7.03 12.62
N GLY A 321 19.19 7.84 12.20
CA GLY A 321 17.78 7.53 12.33
C GLY A 321 17.38 6.32 11.48
N VAL A 322 17.87 6.23 10.25
CA VAL A 322 17.63 5.07 9.37
C VAL A 322 18.16 3.79 9.98
N LEU A 323 19.36 3.78 10.56
CA LEU A 323 19.92 2.61 11.22
C LEU A 323 19.07 2.17 12.42
N ILE A 324 18.62 3.12 13.25
CA ILE A 324 17.71 2.83 14.38
C ILE A 324 16.39 2.23 13.87
N LEU A 325 15.81 2.80 12.80
CA LEU A 325 14.58 2.30 12.19
C LEU A 325 14.76 0.91 11.60
N MET A 326 15.90 0.62 10.95
CA MET A 326 16.22 -0.71 10.43
C MET A 326 16.29 -1.75 11.55
N VAL A 327 16.93 -1.42 12.68
CA VAL A 327 16.97 -2.30 13.86
C VAL A 327 15.58 -2.51 14.44
N PHE A 328 14.79 -1.44 14.58
CA PHE A 328 13.40 -1.53 15.06
C PHE A 328 12.55 -2.41 14.15
N TYR A 329 12.63 -2.20 12.84
CA TYR A 329 11.90 -2.96 11.83
C TYR A 329 12.34 -4.43 11.81
N GLY A 330 13.65 -4.69 11.88
CA GLY A 330 14.19 -6.06 11.99
C GLY A 330 13.66 -6.78 13.23
N ARG A 331 13.67 -6.13 14.39
CA ARG A 331 13.07 -6.69 15.63
C ARG A 331 11.57 -6.93 15.50
N PHE A 332 10.85 -6.02 14.83
CA PHE A 332 9.42 -6.18 14.55
C PHE A 332 9.14 -7.42 13.68
N ILE A 333 9.92 -7.64 12.62
CA ILE A 333 9.80 -8.83 11.77
C ILE A 333 10.13 -10.10 12.55
N LEU A 334 11.24 -10.11 13.31
CA LEU A 334 11.60 -11.26 14.15
C LEU A 334 10.50 -11.59 15.16
N ALA A 335 9.92 -10.59 15.83
CA ALA A 335 8.84 -10.80 16.76
C ALA A 335 7.55 -11.30 16.08
N THR A 336 7.29 -10.86 14.84
CA THR A 336 6.17 -11.35 14.02
C THR A 336 6.34 -12.83 13.67
N LEU A 337 7.56 -13.26 13.36
CA LEU A 337 7.85 -14.68 13.05
C LEU A 337 7.57 -15.62 14.23
N MET A 338 7.65 -15.09 15.46
CA MET A 338 7.37 -15.81 16.70
C MET A 338 5.88 -15.81 17.11
N LEU A 339 4.98 -15.19 16.32
CA LEU A 339 3.55 -15.24 16.62
C LEU A 339 3.01 -16.67 16.47
N PRO A 340 2.18 -17.15 17.42
CA PRO A 340 1.63 -18.49 17.39
C PRO A 340 0.61 -18.68 16.27
N GLU A 341 -0.13 -17.61 15.95
CA GLU A 341 -1.18 -17.64 14.94
C GLU A 341 -0.59 -17.45 13.55
N LYS A 342 -0.50 -18.55 12.80
CA LYS A 342 0.09 -18.58 11.44
C LYS A 342 -0.52 -17.51 10.55
N SER A 343 -1.85 -17.38 10.50
CA SER A 343 -2.58 -16.42 9.66
C SER A 343 -2.20 -14.95 9.92
N LEU A 344 -2.03 -14.54 11.18
CA LEU A 344 -1.59 -13.18 11.53
C LEU A 344 -0.16 -12.90 11.08
N LYS A 345 0.77 -13.80 11.41
CA LYS A 345 2.19 -13.70 10.99
C LYS A 345 2.30 -13.48 9.48
N TYR A 346 1.59 -14.34 8.78
CA TYR A 346 1.45 -14.38 7.34
C TYR A 346 0.88 -13.10 6.75
N PHE A 347 -0.20 -12.58 7.33
CA PHE A 347 -0.77 -11.30 6.94
C PHE A 347 0.24 -10.15 7.08
N ILE A 348 0.86 -10.05 8.25
CA ILE A 348 1.82 -8.97 8.57
C ILE A 348 2.99 -8.99 7.58
N ILE A 349 3.57 -10.15 7.31
CA ILE A 349 4.69 -10.29 6.36
C ILE A 349 4.25 -9.93 4.93
N THR A 350 3.07 -10.40 4.50
CA THR A 350 2.52 -10.10 3.17
C THR A 350 2.40 -8.61 2.93
N ILE A 351 1.73 -7.91 3.85
CA ILE A 351 1.48 -6.47 3.74
C ILE A 351 2.79 -5.68 3.91
N SER A 352 3.72 -6.17 4.72
CA SER A 352 5.07 -5.59 4.85
C SER A 352 5.84 -5.64 3.54
N ILE A 353 5.89 -6.81 2.89
CA ILE A 353 6.57 -6.96 1.58
C ILE A 353 5.93 -6.03 0.55
N TYR A 354 4.59 -6.03 0.46
CA TYR A 354 3.87 -5.18 -0.48
C TYR A 354 4.14 -3.68 -0.26
N SER A 355 4.02 -3.22 0.98
CA SER A 355 4.18 -1.80 1.30
C SER A 355 5.61 -1.34 1.10
N LEU A 356 6.62 -2.14 1.51
CA LEU A 356 8.02 -1.83 1.28
C LEU A 356 8.39 -1.86 -0.20
N SER A 357 7.94 -2.87 -0.96
CA SER A 357 8.22 -2.94 -2.40
C SER A 357 7.62 -1.73 -3.11
N ARG A 358 6.39 -1.35 -2.75
CA ARG A 358 5.74 -0.17 -3.31
C ARG A 358 6.48 1.12 -2.94
N LEU A 359 6.75 1.35 -1.65
CA LEU A 359 7.38 2.60 -1.17
C LEU A 359 8.84 2.74 -1.61
N SER A 360 9.54 1.64 -1.89
CA SER A 360 10.87 1.68 -2.51
C SER A 360 10.85 2.31 -3.91
N LEU A 361 9.67 2.38 -4.53
CA LEU A 361 9.48 2.80 -5.90
C LEU A 361 8.62 4.06 -6.03
N SER A 362 7.61 4.24 -5.17
CA SER A 362 6.76 5.43 -5.14
C SER A 362 5.86 5.50 -3.90
N GLY A 363 5.57 6.73 -3.49
CA GLY A 363 4.74 7.05 -2.34
C GLY A 363 5.59 7.63 -1.21
N SER A 364 4.91 8.21 -0.22
CA SER A 364 5.51 8.52 1.07
C SER A 364 4.84 7.63 2.11
N PHE A 365 5.63 7.13 3.06
CA PHE A 365 5.12 6.28 4.12
C PHE A 365 4.13 7.04 5.04
N TRP A 366 4.20 8.38 5.09
CA TRP A 366 3.25 9.21 5.83
C TRP A 366 1.81 9.09 5.32
N SER A 367 1.64 8.92 4.00
CA SER A 367 0.33 8.86 3.35
C SER A 367 -0.10 7.45 2.97
N GLU A 368 0.55 6.42 3.53
CA GLU A 368 0.33 5.04 3.12
C GLU A 368 -0.21 4.14 4.23
N THR A 369 -1.53 3.91 4.24
CA THR A 369 -2.19 3.06 5.24
C THR A 369 -1.64 1.63 5.28
N LEU A 370 -1.30 1.05 4.13
CA LEU A 370 -0.80 -0.32 4.07
C LEU A 370 0.62 -0.47 4.64
N PHE A 371 1.39 0.61 4.72
CA PHE A 371 2.67 0.61 5.43
C PHE A 371 2.50 0.52 6.95
N TRP A 372 1.48 1.18 7.49
CA TRP A 372 1.23 1.20 8.93
C TRP A 372 0.46 -0.02 9.45
N LEU A 373 -0.36 -0.63 8.58
CA LEU A 373 -1.22 -1.77 8.93
C LEU A 373 -0.50 -2.96 9.60
N PRO A 374 0.70 -3.39 9.17
CA PRO A 374 1.48 -4.42 9.87
C PRO A 374 1.69 -4.12 11.36
N PHE A 375 1.97 -2.86 11.70
CA PHE A 375 2.18 -2.44 13.08
C PHE A 375 0.87 -2.44 13.87
N PHE A 376 -0.24 -1.97 13.28
CA PHE A 376 -1.54 -1.97 13.94
C PHE A 376 -1.93 -3.39 14.36
N VAL A 377 -1.83 -4.34 13.43
CA VAL A 377 -2.15 -5.76 13.67
C VAL A 377 -1.26 -6.34 14.76
N TYR A 378 0.04 -6.13 14.67
CA TYR A 378 0.98 -6.67 15.64
C TYR A 378 0.72 -6.15 17.05
N PHE A 379 0.52 -4.84 17.22
CA PHE A 379 0.30 -4.26 18.55
C PHE A 379 -1.06 -4.64 19.14
N SER A 380 -2.14 -4.61 18.37
CA SER A 380 -3.48 -4.92 18.90
C SER A 380 -3.67 -6.41 19.20
N PHE A 381 -3.21 -7.32 18.35
CA PHE A 381 -3.42 -8.76 18.61
C PHE A 381 -2.41 -9.36 19.59
N LYS A 382 -1.26 -8.70 19.80
CA LYS A 382 -0.33 -9.09 20.87
C LYS A 382 -0.86 -8.70 22.25
N SER A 383 -1.49 -7.54 22.40
CA SER A 383 -2.04 -7.09 23.69
C SER A 383 -3.25 -7.88 24.16
N VAL A 384 -3.95 -8.60 23.27
CA VAL A 384 -5.08 -9.47 23.65
C VAL A 384 -4.62 -10.80 24.26
N LYS A 385 -3.37 -11.22 23.99
CA LYS A 385 -2.84 -12.52 24.44
C LYS A 385 -1.99 -12.46 25.71
N ASN A 386 -1.68 -11.26 26.21
CA ASN A 386 -0.99 -11.00 27.47
C ASN A 386 -1.94 -10.29 28.42
#